data_AF-A0A661B042-F1
#
_entry.id   AF-A0A661B042-F1
#
_cell.length_a   1.000
_cell.length_b   1.000
_cell.length_c   1.000
_cell.angle_alpha   90.00
_cell.angle_beta   90.00
_cell.angle_gamma   90.00
#
_symmetry.space_group_name_H-M   'P 1'
#
loop_
_entity.id
_entity.type
_entity.pdbx_description
1 polymer ?
#
loop_
_entity_poly.entity_id
_entity_poly.type
_entity_poly.pdbx_seq_one_letter_code
_entity_poly.pdbx_strand_id
1 'polypeptide(L)'
;FVRIYTKHLVGKTAEQLKNNIMIALDAIIELERDSREYLLYESEIFLKDKINRAYGTVAYANLLERWEFPNLLSSFRLGASMSILPISVRTVDELLILGQQAHITKQFPDIESPLDILKMRAKLVREKLAIL
;
A
#
# COMPACT_ATOMS: atom_id res chain seq x y z
N PHE A 1 5.31 1.82 -0.02
CA PHE A 1 5.87 2.65 1.06
C PHE A 1 7.35 2.85 0.82
N VAL A 2 7.84 4.07 0.96
CA VAL A 2 9.26 4.40 0.80
C VAL A 2 9.74 5.03 2.10
N ARG A 3 10.92 4.63 2.57
CA ARG A 3 11.59 5.23 3.73
C ARG A 3 12.72 6.12 3.26
N ILE A 4 12.63 7.40 3.55
CA ILE A 4 13.69 8.38 3.27
C ILE A 4 14.51 8.57 4.55
N TYR A 5 15.83 8.50 4.41
CA TYR A 5 16.77 8.71 5.52
C TYR A 5 18.06 9.32 4.99
N THR A 6 18.76 10.08 5.85
CA THR A 6 20.06 10.66 5.52
C THR A 6 21.19 9.82 6.10
N LYS A 7 22.28 9.66 5.35
CA LYS A 7 23.52 9.01 5.80
C LYS A 7 24.61 10.00 6.22
N HIS A 8 24.42 11.29 5.93
CA HIS A 8 25.43 12.34 6.16
C HIS A 8 25.07 13.17 7.38
N LEU A 9 25.53 12.70 8.55
CA LEU A 9 25.23 13.30 9.86
C LEU A 9 26.37 14.21 10.37
N VAL A 10 27.61 13.93 9.98
CA VAL A 10 28.80 14.61 10.52
C VAL A 10 28.82 16.08 10.09
N GLY A 11 29.07 16.96 11.05
CA GLY A 11 29.22 18.40 10.81
C GLY A 11 27.91 19.15 10.54
N LYS A 12 26.74 18.53 10.79
CA LYS A 12 25.42 19.16 10.60
C LYS A 12 24.65 19.18 11.91
N THR A 13 23.89 20.26 12.14
CA THR A 13 22.95 20.33 13.26
C THR A 13 21.68 19.51 12.96
N ALA A 14 20.93 19.13 14.00
CA ALA A 14 19.65 18.43 13.82
C ALA A 14 18.67 19.22 12.94
N GLU A 15 18.66 20.55 13.06
CA GLU A 15 17.80 21.43 12.26
C GLU A 15 18.20 21.46 10.79
N GLN A 16 19.50 21.50 10.49
CA GLN A 16 20.00 21.39 9.12
C GLN A 16 19.66 20.02 8.51
N LEU A 17 19.79 18.93 9.28
CA LEU A 17 19.42 17.59 8.81
C LEU A 17 17.92 17.50 8.52
N LYS A 18 17.09 18.03 9.42
CA LYS A 18 15.64 18.10 9.23
C LYS A 18 15.29 18.88 7.96
N ASN A 19 15.84 20.08 7.78
CA ASN A 19 15.56 20.91 6.61
C ASN A 19 15.94 20.22 5.30
N ASN A 20 17.12 19.57 5.25
CA ASN A 20 17.54 18.82 4.07
C ASN A 20 16.58 17.66 3.73
N ILE A 21 16.10 16.93 4.74
CA ILE A 21 15.14 15.84 4.52
C ILE A 21 13.78 16.39 4.08
N MET A 22 13.32 17.50 4.65
CA MET A 22 12.05 18.13 4.26
C MET A 22 12.08 18.60 2.81
N ILE A 23 13.15 19.29 2.38
CA ILE A 23 13.31 19.72 0.98
C ILE A 23 13.27 18.53 0.01
N ALA A 24 13.97 17.44 0.34
CA ALA A 24 13.94 16.22 -0.48
C ALA A 24 12.56 15.56 -0.49
N LEU A 25 11.88 15.55 0.66
CA LEU A 25 10.54 14.99 0.79
C LEU A 25 9.53 15.78 -0.07
N ASP A 26 9.57 17.11 -0.02
CA ASP A 26 8.67 17.98 -0.79
C ASP A 26 8.87 17.75 -2.29
N ALA A 27 10.13 17.69 -2.76
CA ALA A 27 10.42 17.39 -4.16
C ALA A 27 9.90 16.02 -4.61
N ILE A 28 9.97 15.00 -3.74
CA ILE A 28 9.43 13.66 -4.02
C ILE A 28 7.90 13.66 -4.06
N ILE A 29 7.25 14.42 -3.16
CA ILE A 29 5.80 14.55 -3.13
C ILE A 29 5.29 15.19 -4.42
N GLU A 30 5.91 16.29 -4.87
CA GLU A 30 5.52 16.96 -6.10
C GLU A 30 5.73 16.08 -7.33
N LEU A 31 6.91 15.44 -7.45
CA LEU A 31 7.19 14.50 -8.53
C LEU A 31 6.15 13.37 -8.62
N GLU A 32 5.70 12.88 -7.46
CA GLU A 32 4.70 11.81 -7.41
C GLU A 32 3.33 12.29 -7.88
N ARG A 33 2.91 13.49 -7.44
CA ARG A 33 1.65 14.11 -7.87
C ARG A 33 1.63 14.33 -9.38
N ASP A 34 2.69 14.93 -9.92
CA ASP A 34 2.85 15.17 -11.36
C ASP A 34 2.81 13.84 -12.12
N SER A 35 3.45 12.80 -11.60
CA SER A 35 3.44 11.47 -12.20
C SER A 35 2.04 10.84 -12.22
N ARG A 36 1.21 11.07 -11.18
CA ARG A 36 -0.18 10.59 -11.16
C ARG A 36 -1.04 11.29 -12.20
N GLU A 37 -0.89 12.61 -12.32
CA GLU A 37 -1.62 13.40 -13.32
C GLU A 37 -1.22 12.98 -14.74
N TYR A 38 0.07 12.82 -14.98
CA TYR A 38 0.59 12.31 -16.26
C TYR A 38 0.03 10.92 -16.59
N LEU A 39 -0.01 9.99 -15.62
CA LEU A 39 -0.56 8.66 -15.83
C LEU A 39 -2.06 8.68 -16.16
N LEU A 40 -2.83 9.59 -15.58
CA LEU A 40 -4.23 9.79 -15.94
C LEU A 40 -4.37 10.32 -17.36
N TYR A 41 -3.58 11.34 -17.72
CA TYR A 41 -3.67 11.97 -19.02
C TYR A 41 -3.28 11.03 -20.16
N GLU A 42 -2.15 10.33 -20.04
CA GLU A 42 -1.62 9.48 -21.11
C GLU A 42 -2.29 8.11 -21.22
N SER A 43 -2.76 7.54 -20.11
CA SER A 43 -3.08 6.11 -20.04
C SER A 43 -4.15 5.78 -19.01
N GLU A 44 -5.20 6.60 -18.94
CA GLU A 44 -6.32 6.42 -18.02
C GLU A 44 -6.88 4.99 -18.03
N ILE A 45 -7.11 4.42 -19.22
CA ILE A 45 -7.70 3.09 -19.38
C ILE A 45 -6.79 1.98 -18.82
N PHE A 46 -5.48 2.06 -19.08
CA PHE A 46 -4.51 1.09 -18.54
C PHE A 46 -4.35 1.23 -17.03
N LEU A 47 -4.39 2.46 -16.52
CA LEU A 47 -4.36 2.72 -15.09
C LEU A 47 -5.59 2.13 -14.39
N LYS A 48 -6.78 2.40 -14.93
CA LYS A 48 -8.05 1.84 -14.44
C LYS A 48 -8.06 0.32 -14.50
N ASP A 49 -7.63 -0.28 -15.60
CA ASP A 49 -7.52 -1.74 -15.73
C ASP A 49 -6.60 -2.34 -14.65
N LYS A 50 -5.39 -1.78 -14.48
CA LYS A 50 -4.45 -2.24 -13.46
C LYS A 50 -5.04 -2.18 -12.05
N ILE A 51 -5.71 -1.08 -11.72
CA ILE A 51 -6.36 -0.88 -10.41
C ILE A 51 -7.51 -1.87 -10.22
N ASN A 52 -8.36 -2.04 -11.23
CA ASN A 52 -9.51 -2.94 -11.18
C ASN A 52 -9.08 -4.41 -11.09
N ARG A 53 -8.02 -4.82 -11.81
CA ARG A 53 -7.45 -6.16 -11.70
C ARG A 53 -6.88 -6.41 -10.31
N ALA A 54 -6.18 -5.44 -9.73
CA ALA A 54 -5.69 -5.56 -8.36
C ALA A 54 -6.86 -5.70 -7.36
N TYR A 55 -7.92 -4.89 -7.52
CA TYR A 55 -9.11 -4.98 -6.71
C TYR A 55 -9.81 -6.35 -6.84
N GLY A 56 -10.03 -6.82 -8.06
CA GLY A 56 -10.64 -8.13 -8.31
C GLY A 56 -9.84 -9.28 -7.69
N THR A 57 -8.52 -9.30 -7.86
CA THR A 57 -7.67 -10.30 -7.21
C THR A 57 -7.86 -10.26 -5.70
N VAL A 58 -7.78 -9.09 -5.09
CA VAL A 58 -7.85 -8.97 -3.62
C VAL A 58 -9.26 -9.28 -3.08
N ALA A 59 -10.31 -8.97 -3.84
CA ALA A 59 -11.70 -9.22 -3.46
C ALA A 59 -12.11 -10.69 -3.57
N TYR A 60 -11.49 -11.48 -4.46
CA TYR A 60 -11.91 -12.85 -4.75
C TYR A 60 -10.85 -13.92 -4.50
N ALA A 61 -9.57 -13.55 -4.29
CA ALA A 61 -8.51 -14.52 -4.06
C ALA A 61 -8.78 -15.35 -2.79
N ASN A 62 -8.56 -16.67 -2.88
CA ASN A 62 -8.64 -17.59 -1.72
C ASN A 62 -7.31 -17.72 -0.98
N LEU A 63 -6.20 -17.46 -1.67
CA LEU A 63 -4.84 -17.44 -1.16
C LEU A 63 -4.22 -16.12 -1.58
N LEU A 64 -3.50 -15.47 -0.67
CA LEU A 64 -2.87 -14.19 -0.95
C LEU A 64 -1.43 -14.23 -0.45
N GLU A 65 -0.49 -14.24 -1.38
CA GLU A 65 0.93 -14.38 -1.11
C GLU A 65 1.52 -13.15 -0.43
N ARG A 66 2.55 -13.36 0.41
CA ARG A 66 3.20 -12.25 1.12
C ARG A 66 3.88 -11.27 0.16
N TRP A 67 4.44 -11.78 -0.94
CA TRP A 67 5.19 -10.99 -1.90
C TRP A 67 4.29 -10.21 -2.88
N GLU A 68 3.11 -10.74 -3.20
CA GLU A 68 2.17 -10.04 -4.10
C GLU A 68 1.30 -9.03 -3.37
N PHE A 69 0.98 -9.29 -2.10
CA PHE A 69 0.05 -8.49 -1.29
C PHE A 69 0.39 -6.99 -1.27
N PRO A 70 1.64 -6.55 -0.99
CA PRO A 70 1.98 -5.13 -0.98
C PRO A 70 1.78 -4.44 -2.34
N ASN A 71 2.03 -5.14 -3.44
CA ASN A 71 1.90 -4.59 -4.79
C ASN A 71 0.44 -4.41 -5.19
N LEU A 72 -0.40 -5.39 -4.86
CA LEU A 72 -1.85 -5.31 -5.06
C LEU A 72 -2.44 -4.15 -4.24
N LEU A 73 -2.08 -4.07 -2.95
CA LEU A 73 -2.57 -3.03 -2.05
C LEU A 73 -2.01 -1.64 -2.42
N SER A 74 -0.82 -1.56 -3.00
CA SER A 74 -0.29 -0.30 -3.55
C SER A 74 -1.13 0.20 -4.73
N SER A 75 -1.55 -0.70 -5.63
CA SER A 75 -2.42 -0.35 -6.75
C SER A 75 -3.81 0.04 -6.26
N PHE A 76 -4.32 -0.67 -5.25
CA PHE A 76 -5.58 -0.37 -4.59
C PHE A 76 -5.56 1.00 -3.90
N ARG A 77 -4.48 1.33 -3.18
CA ARG A 77 -4.27 2.62 -2.52
C ARG A 77 -4.19 3.77 -3.52
N LEU A 78 -3.55 3.54 -4.66
CA LEU A 78 -3.50 4.51 -5.75
C LEU A 78 -4.92 4.80 -6.26
N GLY A 79 -5.70 3.76 -6.54
CA GLY A 79 -7.10 3.90 -6.98
C GLY A 79 -7.99 4.61 -5.97
N ALA A 80 -7.82 4.34 -4.67
CA ALA A 80 -8.49 5.07 -3.60
C ALA A 80 -8.11 6.56 -3.57
N SER A 81 -6.82 6.87 -3.69
CA SER A 81 -6.31 8.25 -3.64
C SER A 81 -6.72 9.10 -4.83
N MET A 82 -7.00 8.47 -5.97
CA MET A 82 -7.41 9.12 -7.21
C MET A 82 -8.92 9.04 -7.44
N SER A 83 -9.69 8.59 -6.44
CA SER A 83 -11.15 8.41 -6.52
C SER A 83 -11.62 7.50 -7.66
N ILE A 84 -10.76 6.59 -8.13
CA ILE A 84 -11.09 5.57 -9.13
C ILE A 84 -11.92 4.44 -8.49
N LEU A 85 -11.64 4.16 -7.22
CA LEU A 85 -12.37 3.18 -6.42
C LEU A 85 -13.15 3.90 -5.32
N PRO A 86 -14.38 3.48 -5.00
CA PRO A 86 -15.22 4.08 -3.96
C PRO A 86 -14.78 3.63 -2.56
N ILE A 87 -13.49 3.68 -2.26
CA ILE A 87 -12.91 3.18 -1.01
C ILE A 87 -11.93 4.19 -0.43
N SER A 88 -11.88 4.29 0.90
CA SER A 88 -10.99 5.27 1.54
C SER A 88 -9.54 4.79 1.57
N VAL A 89 -8.58 5.71 1.40
CA VAL A 89 -7.14 5.42 1.56
C VAL A 89 -6.85 4.82 2.94
N ARG A 90 -7.54 5.30 3.98
CA ARG A 90 -7.43 4.78 5.34
C ARG A 90 -7.77 3.29 5.41
N THR A 91 -8.81 2.85 4.72
CA THR A 91 -9.18 1.43 4.69
C THR A 91 -8.07 0.58 4.09
N VAL A 92 -7.39 1.07 3.05
CA VAL A 92 -6.25 0.37 2.43
C VAL A 92 -5.06 0.30 3.39
N ASP A 93 -4.78 1.40 4.08
CA ASP A 93 -3.70 1.47 5.06
C ASP A 93 -3.96 0.50 6.24
N GLU A 94 -5.20 0.36 6.69
CA GLU A 94 -5.60 -0.65 7.69
C GLU A 94 -5.37 -2.08 7.17
N LEU A 95 -5.77 -2.38 5.93
CA LEU A 95 -5.55 -3.69 5.30
C LEU A 95 -4.06 -4.04 5.24
N LEU A 96 -3.21 -3.08 4.91
CA LEU A 96 -1.75 -3.25 4.84
C LEU A 96 -1.11 -3.63 6.17
N ILE A 97 -1.71 -3.22 7.28
CA ILE A 97 -1.26 -3.58 8.63
C ILE A 97 -1.81 -4.97 8.99
N LEU A 98 -3.12 -5.17 8.86
CA LEU A 98 -3.82 -6.41 9.23
C LEU A 98 -3.34 -7.63 8.43
N GLY A 99 -3.01 -7.44 7.15
CA GLY A 99 -2.52 -8.52 6.28
C GLY A 99 -1.07 -8.94 6.55
N GLN A 100 -0.34 -8.25 7.44
CA GLN A 100 1.02 -8.66 7.78
C GLN A 100 1.01 -9.92 8.64
N GLN A 101 1.99 -10.80 8.38
CA GLN A 101 2.11 -12.06 9.09
C GLN A 101 2.12 -11.89 10.61
N ALA A 102 2.87 -10.91 11.14
CA ALA A 102 2.95 -10.68 12.58
C ALA A 102 1.60 -10.32 13.22
N HIS A 103 0.73 -9.61 12.49
CA HIS A 103 -0.62 -9.29 12.97
C HIS A 103 -1.54 -10.52 12.90
N ILE A 104 -1.47 -11.28 11.80
CA ILE A 104 -2.23 -12.53 11.63
C ILE A 104 -1.89 -13.53 12.73
N THR A 105 -0.61 -13.82 12.97
CA THR A 105 -0.19 -14.82 13.97
C THR A 105 -0.44 -14.34 15.40
N LYS A 106 -0.44 -13.02 15.64
CA LYS A 106 -0.81 -12.46 16.95
C LYS A 106 -2.31 -12.56 17.23
N GLN A 107 -3.13 -12.36 16.21
CA GLN A 107 -4.59 -12.41 16.32
C GLN A 107 -5.13 -13.86 16.33
N PHE A 108 -4.46 -14.76 15.61
CA PHE A 108 -4.82 -16.16 15.45
C PHE A 108 -3.63 -17.04 15.82
N PRO A 109 -3.39 -17.28 17.13
CA PRO A 109 -2.21 -18.00 17.60
C PRO A 109 -2.16 -19.46 17.13
N ASP A 110 -3.31 -20.06 16.83
CA ASP A 110 -3.41 -21.44 16.34
C ASP A 110 -2.99 -21.60 14.86
N ILE A 111 -2.69 -20.50 14.16
CA ILE A 111 -2.25 -20.51 12.76
C ILE A 111 -0.73 -20.56 12.69
N GLU A 112 -0.21 -21.76 12.43
CA GLU A 112 1.24 -21.99 12.30
C GLU A 112 1.66 -22.35 10.87
N SER A 113 0.76 -22.97 10.10
CA SER A 113 1.06 -23.41 8.73
C SER A 113 1.20 -22.23 7.77
N PRO A 114 2.24 -22.22 6.89
CA PRO A 114 2.38 -21.19 5.86
C PRO A 114 1.11 -21.03 5.01
N LEU A 115 0.47 -22.14 4.66
CA LEU A 115 -0.75 -22.14 3.85
C LEU A 115 -1.92 -21.45 4.58
N ASP A 116 -2.05 -21.68 5.88
CA ASP A 116 -3.15 -21.10 6.65
C ASP A 116 -2.96 -19.59 6.88
N ILE A 117 -1.71 -19.11 6.93
CA ILE A 117 -1.41 -17.67 6.88
C ILE A 117 -1.87 -17.05 5.55
N LEU A 118 -1.63 -17.73 4.42
CA LEU A 118 -2.07 -17.23 3.11
C LEU A 118 -3.60 -17.16 3.01
N LYS A 119 -4.29 -18.22 3.45
CA LYS A 119 -5.76 -18.28 3.50
C LYS A 119 -6.32 -17.20 4.42
N MET A 120 -5.73 -17.03 5.61
CA MET A 120 -6.21 -16.06 6.58
C MET A 120 -5.99 -14.63 6.09
N ARG A 121 -4.84 -14.33 5.47
CA ARG A 121 -4.61 -13.03 4.83
C ARG A 121 -5.69 -12.73 3.79
N ALA A 122 -5.96 -13.67 2.88
CA ALA A 122 -7.00 -13.51 1.88
C ALA A 122 -8.38 -13.29 2.52
N LYS A 123 -8.74 -14.10 3.52
CA LYS A 123 -10.01 -14.00 4.25
C LYS A 123 -10.20 -12.63 4.91
N LEU A 124 -9.22 -12.17 5.70
CA LEU A 124 -9.29 -10.88 6.39
C LEU A 124 -9.50 -9.71 5.42
N VAL A 125 -8.83 -9.77 4.28
CA VAL A 125 -8.95 -8.72 3.28
C VAL A 125 -10.33 -8.72 2.63
N ARG A 126 -10.85 -9.89 2.25
CA ARG A 126 -12.21 -10.01 1.70
C ARG A 126 -13.27 -9.55 2.69
N GLU A 127 -13.17 -9.96 3.95
CA GLU A 127 -14.13 -9.56 5.00
C GLU A 127 -14.16 -8.05 5.20
N LYS A 128 -12.98 -7.40 5.24
CA LYS A 128 -12.90 -5.95 5.38
C LYS A 128 -13.44 -5.21 4.15
N LEU A 129 -13.28 -5.78 2.95
CA LEU A 129 -13.82 -5.23 1.71
C LEU A 129 -15.33 -5.41 1.57
N ALA A 130 -15.91 -6.50 2.12
CA ALA A 130 -17.35 -6.77 2.05
C ALA A 130 -18.19 -5.90 2.98
N ILE A 131 -17.56 -5.25 3.97
CA ILE A 131 -18.21 -4.33 4.93
C ILE A 131 -18.27 -2.90 4.36
N LEU A 132 -17.60 -2.64 3.23
CA LEU A 132 -17.56 -1.34 2.54
C LEU A 132 -18.61 -1.29 1.42
#